data_AF-A0A952AL30-F1
#
_entry.id   AF-A0A952AL30-F1
#
_cell.length_a   1.000
_cell.length_b   1.000
_cell.length_c   1.000
_cell.angle_alpha   90.00
_cell.angle_beta   90.00
_cell.angle_gamma   90.00
#
_symmetry.space_group_name_H-M   'P 1'
#
loop_
_entity.id
_entity.type
_entity.pdbx_description
1 polymer ?
#
loop_
_entity_poly.entity_id
_entity_poly.type
_entity_poly.pdbx_seq_one_letter_code
_entity_poly.pdbx_strand_id
1 'polypeptide(L)'
;MFKKSLLVATLLLSATVTSTYGAYEEVNCSSKAVYSEYSCTQCFNGGEVSKGTNISFLDDLWVNDTGVKKIMYKEEQTMPVMTALNGSEIKKSPNSDSFWEYTSEFNALLDNSLDGYVLPAGKTISWLKSAMGAGFMVDKTPAKGQDVGILVYDITSHNILESGEVATNNTPHKECVVYTSGENTVPPVVEQPKPEPKPVPEKMTEVKTGPEMYFLILLMAFALSLVVMNRKVILEKIKK
;
A
#
# COMPACT_ATOMS: atom_id res chain seq x y z
N MET A 1 -5.54 -45.96 48.15
CA MET A 1 -5.47 -44.51 47.90
C MET A 1 -4.60 -44.27 46.68
N PHE A 2 -5.19 -44.02 45.51
CA PHE A 2 -4.46 -43.51 44.34
C PHE A 2 -5.35 -42.45 43.68
N LYS A 3 -5.06 -41.18 43.96
CA LYS A 3 -5.68 -40.04 43.29
C LYS A 3 -5.11 -39.98 41.87
N LYS A 4 -5.93 -40.30 40.86
CA LYS A 4 -5.63 -39.99 39.47
C LYS A 4 -5.97 -38.51 39.25
N SER A 5 -4.94 -37.66 39.20
CA SER A 5 -5.09 -36.28 38.76
C SER A 5 -5.44 -36.27 37.28
N LEU A 6 -6.68 -35.87 36.97
CA LEU A 6 -7.13 -35.62 35.61
C LEU A 6 -6.69 -34.20 35.23
N LEU A 7 -5.61 -34.11 34.46
CA LEU A 7 -5.12 -32.87 33.88
C LEU A 7 -6.00 -32.56 32.67
N VAL A 8 -7.00 -31.70 32.85
CA VAL A 8 -7.81 -31.15 31.76
C VAL A 8 -6.92 -30.13 31.04
N ALA A 9 -6.35 -30.54 29.90
CA ALA A 9 -5.66 -29.63 29.01
C ALA A 9 -6.72 -28.78 28.28
N THR A 10 -6.95 -27.57 28.77
CA THR A 10 -7.75 -26.56 28.07
C THR A 10 -6.98 -26.14 26.84
N LEU A 11 -7.32 -26.71 25.69
CA LEU A 11 -6.80 -26.26 24.41
C LEU A 11 -7.44 -24.90 24.11
N LEU A 12 -6.76 -23.81 24.46
CA LEU A 12 -7.10 -22.50 23.90
C LEU A 12 -6.86 -22.60 22.38
N LEU A 13 -7.95 -22.64 21.61
CA LEU A 13 -7.89 -22.24 20.20
C LEU A 13 -7.46 -20.77 20.20
N SER A 14 -6.17 -20.51 20.06
CA SER A 14 -5.71 -19.24 19.52
C SER A 14 -6.30 -19.14 18.12
N ALA A 15 -7.35 -18.32 17.98
CA ALA A 15 -7.77 -17.81 16.68
C ALA A 15 -6.51 -17.24 16.03
N THR A 16 -6.03 -17.90 14.99
CA THR A 16 -5.03 -17.32 14.11
C THR A 16 -5.69 -16.10 13.49
N VAL A 17 -5.37 -14.93 14.03
CA VAL A 17 -5.62 -13.67 13.35
C VAL A 17 -4.71 -13.72 12.14
N THR A 18 -5.25 -14.18 11.01
CA THR A 18 -4.57 -14.09 9.73
C THR A 18 -4.37 -12.60 9.46
N SER A 19 -3.11 -12.22 9.41
CA SER A 19 -2.64 -10.87 9.15
C SER A 19 -3.32 -10.28 7.92
N THR A 20 -3.71 -9.01 8.05
CA THR A 20 -4.17 -8.10 7.01
C THR A 20 -3.30 -8.17 5.75
N TYR A 21 -3.93 -8.43 4.62
CA TYR A 21 -3.33 -8.29 3.30
C TYR A 21 -4.17 -7.25 2.54
N GLY A 22 -3.57 -6.09 2.24
CA GLY A 22 -4.23 -4.89 1.71
C GLY A 22 -4.43 -3.83 2.81
N ALA A 23 -4.43 -2.53 2.48
CA ALA A 23 -4.54 -1.45 3.46
C ALA A 23 -5.83 -1.44 4.32
N TYR A 24 -6.75 -2.39 4.09
CA TYR A 24 -8.08 -2.43 4.66
C TYR A 24 -8.33 -3.68 5.50
N GLU A 25 -9.16 -3.52 6.54
CA GLU A 25 -9.66 -4.64 7.34
C GLU A 25 -10.77 -5.36 6.59
N GLU A 26 -10.61 -6.65 6.32
CA GLU A 26 -11.68 -7.48 5.74
C GLU A 26 -12.83 -7.64 6.73
N VAL A 27 -14.05 -7.49 6.24
CA VAL A 27 -15.29 -7.61 7.00
C VAL A 27 -16.27 -8.54 6.28
N ASN A 28 -17.23 -9.08 7.02
CA ASN A 28 -18.29 -9.86 6.40
C ASN A 28 -19.14 -8.98 5.47
N CYS A 29 -19.34 -9.40 4.21
CA CYS A 29 -20.19 -8.68 3.26
C CYS A 29 -21.65 -8.50 3.71
N SER A 30 -22.15 -9.32 4.64
CA SER A 30 -23.48 -9.13 5.23
C SER A 30 -23.53 -8.04 6.31
N SER A 31 -22.40 -7.43 6.67
CA SER A 31 -22.32 -6.42 7.74
C SER A 31 -22.96 -5.08 7.37
N LYS A 32 -23.08 -4.78 6.07
CA LYS A 32 -23.73 -3.57 5.54
C LYS A 32 -24.53 -3.94 4.28
N ALA A 33 -25.73 -3.36 4.14
CA ALA A 33 -26.59 -3.61 2.98
C ALA A 33 -25.93 -3.21 1.66
N VAL A 34 -25.15 -2.12 1.66
CA VAL A 34 -24.49 -1.58 0.46
C VAL A 34 -23.58 -2.60 -0.24
N TYR A 35 -22.93 -3.52 0.48
CA TYR A 35 -22.11 -4.55 -0.16
C TYR A 35 -22.95 -5.45 -1.07
N SER A 36 -24.15 -5.83 -0.63
CA SER A 36 -25.07 -6.64 -1.46
C SER A 36 -25.64 -5.86 -2.64
N GLU A 37 -25.90 -4.55 -2.47
CA GLU A 37 -26.38 -3.67 -3.55
C GLU A 37 -25.37 -3.57 -4.69
N TYR A 38 -24.08 -3.61 -4.37
CA TYR A 38 -22.99 -3.59 -5.36
C TYR A 38 -22.53 -4.99 -5.77
N SER A 39 -23.16 -6.07 -5.28
CA SER A 39 -22.79 -7.46 -5.58
C SER A 39 -21.34 -7.80 -5.22
N CYS A 40 -20.85 -7.26 -4.10
CA CYS A 40 -19.48 -7.48 -3.63
C CYS A 40 -19.28 -8.93 -3.15
N THR A 41 -18.18 -9.55 -3.57
CA THR A 41 -17.78 -10.91 -3.16
C THR A 41 -16.73 -10.90 -2.05
N GLN A 42 -15.99 -9.80 -1.90
CA GLN A 42 -15.10 -9.55 -0.78
C GLN A 42 -15.27 -8.10 -0.30
N CYS A 43 -15.28 -7.91 1.01
CA CYS A 43 -15.74 -6.67 1.62
C CYS A 43 -14.78 -6.17 2.67
N PHE A 44 -14.54 -4.87 2.66
CA PHE A 44 -13.52 -4.23 3.46
C PHE A 44 -14.03 -2.96 4.12
N ASN A 45 -13.52 -2.68 5.31
CA ASN A 45 -13.73 -1.44 6.02
C ASN A 45 -12.67 -0.41 5.60
N GLY A 46 -13.11 0.68 4.96
CA GLY A 46 -12.27 1.82 4.56
C GLY A 46 -11.97 2.80 5.70
N GLY A 47 -12.60 2.61 6.86
CA GLY A 47 -12.48 3.50 8.01
C GLY A 47 -13.42 4.69 8.00
N GLU A 48 -13.19 5.60 8.94
CA GLU A 48 -13.94 6.84 9.08
C GLU A 48 -13.28 7.97 8.27
N VAL A 49 -14.09 8.75 7.55
CA VAL A 49 -13.67 9.93 6.79
C VAL A 49 -14.56 11.12 7.13
N SER A 50 -13.99 12.32 7.01
CA SER A 50 -14.67 13.57 7.30
C SER A 50 -14.55 14.51 6.10
N LYS A 51 -15.31 15.62 6.11
CA LYS A 51 -15.15 16.65 5.09
C LYS A 51 -13.70 17.16 5.06
N GLY A 52 -13.14 17.24 3.86
CA GLY A 52 -11.76 17.64 3.61
C GLY A 52 -10.76 16.49 3.64
N THR A 53 -11.19 15.26 3.97
CA THR A 53 -10.34 14.08 3.84
C THR A 53 -10.05 13.80 2.36
N ASN A 54 -8.77 13.60 2.03
CA ASN A 54 -8.36 13.02 0.76
C ASN A 54 -8.08 11.53 0.99
N ILE A 55 -8.88 10.66 0.37
CA ILE A 55 -8.68 9.21 0.41
C ILE A 55 -7.65 8.86 -0.67
N SER A 56 -6.41 8.59 -0.26
CA SER A 56 -5.26 8.35 -1.14
C SER A 56 -4.42 7.16 -0.68
N PHE A 57 -3.33 6.87 -1.40
CA PHE A 57 -2.49 5.69 -1.16
C PHE A 57 -3.28 4.38 -1.24
N LEU A 58 -4.24 4.35 -2.16
CA LEU A 58 -5.09 3.20 -2.41
C LEU A 58 -4.24 2.12 -3.07
N ASP A 59 -4.36 0.89 -2.59
CA ASP A 59 -3.77 -0.29 -3.20
C ASP A 59 -4.80 -1.40 -3.29
N ASP A 60 -4.48 -2.40 -4.10
CA ASP A 60 -5.27 -3.61 -4.22
C ASP A 60 -4.37 -4.83 -4.44
N LEU A 61 -4.85 -5.98 -3.97
CA LEU A 61 -4.13 -7.24 -4.04
C LEU A 61 -4.83 -8.19 -5.00
N TRP A 62 -4.05 -8.81 -5.87
CA TRP A 62 -4.54 -9.93 -6.66
C TRP A 62 -4.15 -11.24 -5.98
N VAL A 63 -5.17 -11.98 -5.54
CA VAL A 63 -5.01 -13.24 -4.82
C VAL A 63 -5.35 -14.43 -5.72
N ASN A 64 -4.43 -15.39 -5.78
CA ASN A 64 -4.68 -16.72 -6.31
C ASN A 64 -4.55 -17.76 -5.20
N ASP A 65 -5.65 -18.01 -4.52
CA ASP A 65 -5.83 -19.01 -3.46
C ASP A 65 -6.15 -20.42 -4.01
N THR A 66 -6.21 -20.57 -5.34
CA THR A 66 -6.55 -21.84 -5.98
C THR A 66 -5.32 -22.72 -6.19
N GLY A 67 -5.56 -24.00 -6.54
CA GLY A 67 -4.50 -24.95 -6.92
C GLY A 67 -3.98 -24.81 -8.35
N VAL A 68 -4.56 -23.92 -9.16
CA VAL A 68 -4.17 -23.69 -10.57
C VAL A 68 -3.60 -22.27 -10.74
N LYS A 69 -2.91 -22.02 -11.85
CA LYS A 69 -2.47 -20.66 -12.18
C LYS A 69 -3.67 -19.83 -12.63
N LYS A 70 -3.62 -18.52 -12.38
CA LYS A 70 -4.57 -17.56 -12.96
C LYS A 70 -3.84 -16.61 -13.90
N ILE A 71 -4.56 -16.12 -14.92
CA ILE A 71 -4.10 -15.11 -15.86
C ILE A 71 -5.05 -13.91 -15.85
N MET A 72 -4.49 -12.72 -15.93
CA MET A 72 -5.20 -11.45 -16.07
C MET A 72 -4.77 -10.76 -17.36
N TYR A 73 -5.73 -10.12 -18.03
CA TYR A 73 -5.53 -9.28 -19.21
C TYR A 73 -5.88 -7.83 -18.88
N LYS A 74 -5.01 -6.87 -19.20
CA LYS A 74 -5.20 -5.46 -18.81
C LYS A 74 -6.42 -4.83 -19.50
N GLU A 75 -6.65 -5.24 -20.73
CA GLU A 75 -7.75 -4.83 -21.60
C GLU A 75 -9.12 -5.32 -21.13
N GLU A 76 -9.16 -6.36 -20.29
CA GLU A 76 -10.38 -6.85 -19.65
C GLU A 76 -10.66 -6.20 -18.29
N GLN A 77 -9.69 -5.46 -17.74
CA GLN A 77 -9.85 -4.82 -16.44
C GLN A 77 -10.57 -3.49 -16.56
N THR A 78 -11.45 -3.24 -15.60
CA THR A 78 -12.05 -1.93 -15.37
C THR A 78 -11.35 -1.27 -14.19
N MET A 79 -10.99 -0.01 -14.35
CA MET A 79 -10.34 0.74 -13.28
C MET A 79 -11.30 0.97 -12.10
N PRO A 80 -10.82 0.90 -10.84
CA PRO A 80 -11.69 1.02 -9.68
C PRO A 80 -12.41 2.38 -9.61
N VAL A 81 -13.63 2.35 -9.07
CA VAL A 81 -14.52 3.50 -9.02
C VAL A 81 -15.00 3.75 -7.60
N MET A 82 -14.87 5.00 -7.15
CA MET A 82 -15.49 5.50 -5.92
C MET A 82 -16.88 6.04 -6.23
N THR A 83 -17.90 5.54 -5.54
CA THR A 83 -19.28 6.03 -5.63
C THR A 83 -19.69 6.68 -4.32
N ALA A 84 -20.18 7.91 -4.40
CA ALA A 84 -20.71 8.66 -3.26
C ALA A 84 -22.06 8.08 -2.80
N LEU A 85 -22.25 7.98 -1.48
CA LEU A 85 -23.43 7.39 -0.85
C LEU A 85 -24.11 8.39 0.11
N ASN A 86 -25.39 8.16 0.41
CA ASN A 86 -26.15 8.91 1.42
C ASN A 86 -26.07 10.45 1.28
N GLY A 87 -25.96 10.96 0.05
CA GLY A 87 -25.89 12.39 -0.24
C GLY A 87 -24.54 13.05 0.07
N SER A 88 -23.48 12.26 0.24
CA SER A 88 -22.09 12.73 0.24
C SER A 88 -21.67 13.29 -1.11
N GLU A 89 -20.56 14.01 -1.13
CA GLU A 89 -19.92 14.50 -2.35
C GLU A 89 -18.44 14.11 -2.31
N ILE A 90 -18.00 13.35 -3.32
CA ILE A 90 -16.62 12.86 -3.44
C ILE A 90 -16.10 13.19 -4.83
N LYS A 91 -14.92 13.80 -4.91
CA LYS A 91 -14.28 14.19 -6.18
C LYS A 91 -12.97 13.45 -6.38
N LYS A 92 -12.83 12.81 -7.53
CA LYS A 92 -11.59 12.19 -8.00
C LYS A 92 -10.58 13.26 -8.41
N SER A 93 -9.33 13.14 -7.96
CA SER A 93 -8.21 14.01 -8.36
C SER A 93 -6.92 13.20 -8.52
N PRO A 94 -6.21 13.27 -9.65
CA PRO A 94 -6.64 13.91 -10.90
C PRO A 94 -7.85 13.18 -11.50
N ASN A 95 -8.71 13.93 -12.19
CA ASN A 95 -9.76 13.32 -12.99
C ASN A 95 -9.20 12.86 -14.35
N SER A 96 -8.41 11.78 -14.31
CA SER A 96 -7.73 11.22 -15.47
C SER A 96 -7.64 9.70 -15.41
N ASP A 97 -7.25 9.11 -16.54
CA ASP A 97 -6.96 7.68 -16.65
C ASP A 97 -5.63 7.30 -15.98
N SER A 98 -4.77 8.29 -15.71
CA SER A 98 -3.51 8.11 -14.97
C SER A 98 -3.70 8.06 -13.44
N PHE A 99 -4.95 7.94 -12.95
CA PHE A 99 -5.21 7.84 -11.53
C PHE A 99 -4.71 6.52 -10.95
N TRP A 100 -4.85 5.44 -11.70
CA TRP A 100 -4.47 4.09 -11.29
C TRP A 100 -3.22 3.65 -12.04
N GLU A 101 -2.34 2.95 -11.34
CA GLU A 101 -1.10 2.43 -11.86
C GLU A 101 -1.01 0.93 -11.58
N TYR A 102 -0.74 0.15 -12.62
CA TYR A 102 -0.30 -1.23 -12.45
C TYR A 102 1.08 -1.26 -11.79
N THR A 103 1.25 -2.08 -10.76
CA THR A 103 2.51 -2.15 -10.01
C THR A 103 3.63 -2.80 -10.82
N SER A 104 4.88 -2.58 -10.40
CA SER A 104 6.03 -3.31 -10.94
C SER A 104 5.95 -4.82 -10.67
N GLU A 105 5.34 -5.20 -9.54
CA GLU A 105 5.17 -6.60 -9.15
C GLU A 105 4.20 -7.32 -10.10
N PHE A 106 3.09 -6.68 -10.47
CA PHE A 106 2.20 -7.17 -11.51
C PHE A 106 2.87 -7.22 -12.88
N ASN A 107 3.54 -6.15 -13.29
CA ASN A 107 4.19 -6.11 -14.61
C ASN A 107 5.28 -7.18 -14.77
N ALA A 108 5.88 -7.65 -13.66
CA ALA A 108 6.85 -8.74 -13.67
C ALA A 108 6.23 -10.12 -13.95
N LEU A 109 4.90 -10.26 -13.88
CA LEU A 109 4.17 -11.51 -14.17
C LEU A 109 3.87 -11.70 -15.67
N LEU A 110 4.29 -10.79 -16.54
CA LEU A 110 4.02 -10.87 -17.97
C LEU A 110 4.56 -12.18 -18.58
N ASP A 111 3.66 -12.95 -19.17
CA ASP A 111 3.96 -14.13 -19.98
C ASP A 111 3.69 -13.81 -21.46
N ASN A 112 4.77 -13.64 -22.23
CA ASN A 112 4.68 -13.29 -23.65
C ASN A 112 4.04 -14.39 -24.52
N SER A 113 3.97 -15.63 -24.04
CA SER A 113 3.36 -16.73 -24.79
C SER A 113 1.83 -16.73 -24.71
N LEU A 114 1.30 -16.18 -23.61
CA LEU A 114 -0.14 -16.08 -23.34
C LEU A 114 -0.68 -14.65 -23.48
N ASP A 115 0.21 -13.69 -23.76
CA ASP A 115 -0.07 -12.26 -23.85
C ASP A 115 -0.81 -11.69 -22.63
N GLY A 116 -0.46 -12.19 -21.44
CA GLY A 116 -1.13 -11.81 -20.19
C GLY A 116 -0.25 -11.99 -18.97
N TYR A 117 -0.80 -11.67 -17.80
CA TYR A 117 -0.06 -11.63 -16.54
C TYR A 117 -0.43 -12.86 -15.71
N VAL A 118 0.54 -13.74 -15.44
CA VAL A 118 0.28 -15.06 -14.86
C VAL A 118 0.68 -15.09 -13.39
N LEU A 119 -0.31 -15.28 -12.51
CA LEU A 119 -0.11 -15.47 -11.08
C LEU A 119 -0.11 -16.97 -10.74
N PRO A 120 0.99 -17.52 -10.20
CA PRO A 120 1.03 -18.91 -9.78
C PRO A 120 0.01 -19.25 -8.68
N ALA A 121 -0.30 -20.54 -8.55
CA ALA A 121 -1.14 -21.05 -7.48
C ALA A 121 -0.60 -20.68 -6.08
N GLY A 122 -1.49 -20.32 -5.16
CA GLY A 122 -1.16 -19.95 -3.78
C GLY A 122 -0.35 -18.66 -3.64
N LYS A 123 -0.39 -17.75 -4.63
CA LYS A 123 0.34 -16.47 -4.60
C LYS A 123 -0.59 -15.28 -4.49
N THR A 124 -0.03 -14.23 -3.90
CA THR A 124 -0.65 -12.91 -3.78
C THR A 124 0.39 -11.88 -4.18
N ILE A 125 -0.04 -10.86 -4.91
CA ILE A 125 0.79 -9.68 -5.24
C ILE A 125 -0.04 -8.41 -5.09
N SER A 126 0.61 -7.27 -4.91
CA SER A 126 -0.06 -5.98 -5.14
C SER A 126 -0.10 -5.74 -6.63
N TRP A 127 -1.29 -5.55 -7.21
CA TRP A 127 -1.43 -5.44 -8.67
C TRP A 127 -1.75 -4.03 -9.15
N LEU A 128 -2.49 -3.28 -8.35
CA LEU A 128 -2.96 -1.95 -8.68
C LEU A 128 -2.77 -1.01 -7.49
N LYS A 129 -2.47 0.26 -7.78
CA LYS A 129 -2.39 1.32 -6.78
C LYS A 129 -2.79 2.67 -7.37
N SER A 130 -3.17 3.62 -6.51
CA SER A 130 -3.32 5.01 -6.92
C SER A 130 -1.96 5.62 -7.23
N ALA A 131 -1.89 6.42 -8.29
CA ALA A 131 -0.72 7.24 -8.62
C ALA A 131 -0.35 8.20 -7.48
N MET A 132 0.90 8.64 -7.45
CA MET A 132 1.35 9.58 -6.43
C MET A 132 0.55 10.89 -6.49
N GLY A 133 -0.04 11.29 -5.36
CA GLY A 133 -0.89 12.48 -5.26
C GLY A 133 -2.32 12.28 -5.81
N ALA A 134 -2.65 11.10 -6.32
CA ALA A 134 -4.01 10.74 -6.67
C ALA A 134 -4.83 10.38 -5.42
N GLY A 135 -6.11 10.74 -5.42
CA GLY A 135 -7.04 10.42 -4.35
C GLY A 135 -8.45 10.94 -4.59
N PHE A 136 -9.34 10.61 -3.65
CA PHE A 136 -10.73 11.04 -3.64
C PHE A 136 -10.96 12.05 -2.52
N MET A 137 -11.24 13.29 -2.88
CA MET A 137 -11.54 14.37 -1.93
C MET A 137 -12.99 14.29 -1.48
N VAL A 138 -13.22 14.23 -0.16
CA VAL A 138 -14.56 14.23 0.43
C VAL A 138 -14.99 15.67 0.70
N ASP A 139 -15.88 16.21 -0.11
CA ASP A 139 -16.37 17.59 0.00
C ASP A 139 -17.57 17.73 0.96
N LYS A 140 -18.32 16.63 1.12
CA LYS A 140 -19.50 16.57 1.97
C LYS A 140 -19.69 15.16 2.53
N THR A 141 -20.01 15.09 3.81
CA THR A 141 -20.34 13.84 4.51
C THR A 141 -21.80 13.83 4.99
N PRO A 142 -22.42 12.64 5.11
CA PRO A 142 -23.72 12.46 5.74
C PRO A 142 -23.60 12.53 7.27
N ALA A 143 -24.62 12.09 8.02
CA ALA A 143 -24.54 12.04 9.48
C ALA A 143 -23.47 11.02 9.94
N LYS A 144 -22.87 11.24 11.11
CA LYS A 144 -21.88 10.34 11.71
C LYS A 144 -22.36 8.88 11.69
N GLY A 145 -21.47 7.97 11.31
CA GLY A 145 -21.73 6.53 11.23
C GLY A 145 -22.47 6.08 9.96
N GLN A 146 -22.93 7.00 9.11
CA GLN A 146 -23.51 6.64 7.81
C GLN A 146 -22.42 6.43 6.76
N ASP A 147 -22.70 5.58 5.77
CA ASP A 147 -21.75 5.29 4.68
C ASP A 147 -21.55 6.54 3.81
N VAL A 148 -20.29 6.92 3.61
CA VAL A 148 -19.87 8.08 2.81
C VAL A 148 -19.68 7.68 1.35
N GLY A 149 -19.01 6.56 1.11
CA GLY A 149 -18.71 6.12 -0.24
C GLY A 149 -18.26 4.67 -0.27
N ILE A 150 -18.34 4.08 -1.45
CA ILE A 150 -17.87 2.73 -1.73
C ILE A 150 -16.88 2.76 -2.89
N LEU A 151 -15.69 2.22 -2.67
CA LEU A 151 -14.68 1.99 -3.69
C LEU A 151 -14.79 0.54 -4.14
N VAL A 152 -14.99 0.33 -5.44
CA VAL A 152 -15.21 -0.99 -6.03
C VAL A 152 -14.03 -1.34 -6.94
N TYR A 153 -13.40 -2.48 -6.68
CA TYR A 153 -12.39 -3.10 -7.52
C TYR A 153 -13.05 -4.30 -8.21
N ASP A 154 -13.07 -4.27 -9.54
CA ASP A 154 -13.52 -5.40 -10.36
C ASP A 154 -12.31 -6.09 -10.96
N ILE A 155 -12.09 -7.33 -10.55
CA ILE A 155 -10.95 -8.14 -10.94
C ILE A 155 -11.44 -9.26 -11.85
N THR A 156 -11.02 -9.23 -13.10
CA THR A 156 -11.32 -10.27 -14.09
C THR A 156 -10.08 -11.14 -14.27
N SER A 157 -10.18 -12.43 -13.97
CA SER A 157 -9.11 -13.39 -14.22
C SER A 157 -9.65 -14.74 -14.70
N HIS A 158 -8.78 -15.48 -15.38
CA HIS A 158 -9.07 -16.79 -15.95
C HIS A 158 -8.15 -17.84 -15.33
N ASN A 159 -8.65 -19.05 -15.17
CA ASN A 159 -7.81 -20.18 -14.77
C ASN A 159 -7.00 -20.67 -15.98
N ILE A 160 -5.74 -21.06 -15.75
CA ILE A 160 -4.97 -21.83 -16.72
C ILE A 160 -5.13 -23.31 -16.37
N LEU A 161 -5.68 -24.08 -17.29
CA LEU A 161 -5.94 -25.52 -17.13
C LEU A 161 -4.62 -26.32 -17.14
N GLU A 162 -4.67 -27.58 -16.70
CA GLU A 162 -3.51 -28.48 -16.76
C GLU A 162 -2.98 -28.69 -18.19
N SER A 163 -3.85 -28.54 -19.20
CA SER A 163 -3.48 -28.58 -20.62
C SER A 163 -2.62 -27.38 -21.05
N GLY A 164 -2.53 -26.33 -20.23
CA GLY A 164 -1.93 -25.04 -20.58
C GLY A 164 -2.89 -24.08 -21.28
N GLU A 165 -4.13 -24.50 -21.53
CA GLU A 165 -5.16 -23.65 -22.13
C GLU A 165 -5.76 -22.69 -21.09
N VAL A 166 -6.10 -21.48 -21.54
CA VAL A 166 -6.82 -20.49 -20.71
C VAL A 166 -8.30 -20.84 -20.74
N ALA A 167 -8.90 -20.99 -19.56
CA ALA A 167 -10.31 -21.30 -19.43
C ALA A 167 -11.18 -20.14 -19.94
N THR A 168 -12.24 -20.45 -20.69
CA THR A 168 -13.12 -19.45 -21.29
C THR A 168 -14.08 -18.81 -20.29
N ASN A 169 -14.29 -19.44 -19.13
CA ASN A 169 -14.98 -18.83 -18.02
C ASN A 169 -14.03 -17.88 -17.28
N ASN A 170 -14.42 -16.61 -17.16
CA ASN A 170 -13.80 -15.71 -16.21
C ASN A 170 -14.40 -15.92 -14.82
N THR A 171 -13.59 -15.64 -13.79
CA THR A 171 -14.09 -15.49 -12.42
C THR A 171 -14.10 -14.00 -12.12
N PRO A 172 -15.21 -13.27 -12.37
CA PRO A 172 -15.33 -11.89 -11.93
C PRO A 172 -15.37 -11.90 -10.41
N HIS A 173 -14.42 -11.19 -9.81
CA HIS A 173 -14.31 -11.00 -8.37
C HIS A 173 -14.44 -9.51 -8.08
N LYS A 174 -15.39 -9.15 -7.21
CA LYS A 174 -15.68 -7.76 -6.89
C LYS A 174 -15.35 -7.48 -5.44
N GLU A 175 -14.32 -6.68 -5.23
CA GLU A 175 -13.89 -6.23 -3.92
C GLU A 175 -14.44 -4.83 -3.64
N CYS A 176 -14.92 -4.62 -2.42
CA CYS A 176 -15.58 -3.38 -2.05
C CYS A 176 -15.07 -2.84 -0.73
N VAL A 177 -14.63 -1.59 -0.75
CA VAL A 177 -14.20 -0.85 0.44
C VAL A 177 -15.24 0.22 0.77
N VAL A 178 -15.86 0.15 1.95
CA VAL A 178 -16.84 1.15 2.39
C VAL A 178 -16.22 2.09 3.39
N TYR A 179 -16.34 3.39 3.12
CA TYR A 179 -15.93 4.47 4.02
C TYR A 179 -17.15 5.00 4.76
N THR A 180 -17.00 5.31 6.05
CA THR A 180 -18.08 5.80 6.90
C THR A 180 -17.81 7.23 7.38
N SER A 181 -18.86 7.98 7.70
CA SER A 181 -18.68 9.34 8.21
C SER A 181 -18.16 9.28 9.65
N GLY A 182 -16.98 9.82 9.87
CA GLY A 182 -16.44 10.04 11.22
C GLY A 182 -17.10 11.23 11.93
N GLU A 183 -16.55 11.60 13.07
CA GLU A 183 -16.86 12.90 13.65
C GLU A 183 -16.45 14.02 12.70
N ASN A 184 -17.25 15.08 12.62
CA ASN A 184 -16.84 16.35 12.02
C ASN A 184 -15.77 17.01 12.91
N THR A 185 -14.66 16.33 13.14
CA THR A 185 -13.42 17.02 13.44
C THR A 185 -13.10 17.73 12.14
N VAL A 186 -13.10 19.07 12.18
CA VAL A 186 -12.27 19.86 11.27
C VAL A 186 -10.98 19.05 11.11
N PRO A 187 -10.59 18.65 9.89
CA PRO A 187 -9.33 17.92 9.76
C PRO A 187 -8.32 18.72 10.57
N PRO A 188 -7.51 18.12 11.46
CA PRO A 188 -6.28 18.79 11.80
C PRO A 188 -5.73 19.13 10.42
N VAL A 189 -5.56 20.43 10.15
CA VAL A 189 -4.68 20.85 9.09
C VAL A 189 -3.52 19.89 9.27
N VAL A 190 -3.24 19.05 8.27
CA VAL A 190 -1.91 18.49 8.20
C VAL A 190 -1.11 19.76 8.23
N GLU A 191 -0.57 20.11 9.39
CA GLU A 191 0.47 21.09 9.47
C GLU A 191 1.48 20.43 8.56
N GLN A 192 1.52 20.87 7.29
CA GLN A 192 2.79 21.10 6.66
C GLN A 192 3.62 21.64 7.79
N PRO A 193 4.68 20.92 8.21
CA PRO A 193 5.46 21.31 9.37
C PRO A 193 5.59 22.81 9.25
N LYS A 194 4.97 23.54 10.19
CA LYS A 194 4.88 25.00 10.17
C LYS A 194 6.22 25.43 9.62
N PRO A 195 6.33 26.08 8.43
CA PRO A 195 7.64 26.42 7.90
C PRO A 195 8.35 27.06 9.06
N GLU A 196 9.43 26.41 9.51
CA GLU A 196 10.17 26.89 10.67
C GLU A 196 10.30 28.39 10.45
N PRO A 197 9.99 29.23 11.46
CA PRO A 197 10.24 30.65 11.30
C PRO A 197 11.65 30.73 10.75
N LYS A 198 11.80 31.24 9.51
CA LYS A 198 13.13 31.36 8.91
C LYS A 198 14.00 31.92 10.02
N PRO A 199 15.08 31.23 10.44
CA PRO A 199 15.89 31.75 11.51
C PRO A 199 16.20 33.19 11.12
N VAL A 200 15.73 34.13 11.92
CA VAL A 200 16.23 35.50 11.86
C VAL A 200 17.74 35.31 11.88
N PRO A 201 18.49 35.80 10.89
CA PRO A 201 19.91 35.48 10.81
C PRO A 201 20.55 35.89 12.13
N GLU A 202 20.83 34.89 12.97
CA GLU A 202 21.57 35.10 14.19
C GLU A 202 22.94 35.54 13.73
N LYS A 203 23.28 36.76 14.15
CA LYS A 203 24.63 37.31 14.06
C LYS A 203 25.59 36.17 14.42
N MET A 204 26.43 35.79 13.45
CA MET A 204 27.52 34.84 13.63
C MET A 204 28.23 35.18 14.94
N THR A 205 28.01 34.36 15.95
CA THR A 205 28.86 34.35 17.13
C THR A 205 29.86 33.21 16.95
N GLU A 206 31.11 33.63 17.06
CA GLU A 206 32.34 32.89 16.85
C GLU A 206 32.29 31.47 17.44
N VAL A 207 32.52 30.45 16.60
CA VAL A 207 32.69 29.07 17.04
C VAL A 207 33.98 28.99 17.86
N LYS A 208 33.88 28.81 19.17
CA LYS A 208 35.02 28.40 20.00
C LYS A 208 35.30 26.92 19.76
N THR A 209 36.26 26.65 18.89
CA THR A 209 36.84 25.32 18.70
C THR A 209 37.77 24.99 19.87
N GLY A 210 37.39 24.02 20.70
CA GLY A 210 38.25 23.50 21.77
C GLY A 210 39.43 22.69 21.21
N PRO A 211 40.51 22.50 22.01
CA PRO A 211 41.74 21.83 21.57
C PRO A 211 41.55 20.37 21.12
N GLU A 212 40.42 19.75 21.45
CA GLU A 212 40.10 18.36 21.09
C GLU A 212 39.75 18.19 19.59
N MET A 213 39.23 19.23 18.92
CA MET A 213 38.94 19.15 17.48
C MET A 213 40.20 19.23 16.60
N TYR A 214 41.29 19.81 17.11
CA TYR A 214 42.55 19.86 16.35
C TYR A 214 43.20 18.49 16.22
N PHE A 215 43.13 17.65 17.26
CA PHE A 215 43.68 16.29 17.21
C PHE A 215 42.98 15.40 16.19
N LEU A 216 41.66 15.52 16.06
CA LEU A 216 40.85 14.69 15.17
C LEU A 216 41.06 15.07 13.69
N ILE A 217 41.17 16.37 13.41
CA ILE A 217 41.49 16.87 12.06
C ILE A 217 42.92 16.48 11.64
N LEU A 218 43.89 16.53 12.57
CA LEU A 218 45.28 16.20 12.27
C LEU A 218 45.48 14.69 12.05
N LEU A 219 44.75 13.84 12.79
CA LEU A 219 44.69 12.39 12.55
C LEU A 219 44.10 12.05 11.18
N MET A 220 43.01 12.71 10.80
CA MET A 220 42.36 12.52 9.49
C MET A 220 43.29 12.94 8.35
N ALA A 221 44.02 14.05 8.50
CA ALA A 221 44.98 14.52 7.50
C ALA A 221 46.18 13.57 7.34
N PHE A 222 46.65 12.96 8.43
CA PHE A 222 47.75 11.98 8.40
C PHE A 222 47.33 10.64 7.76
N ALA A 223 46.11 10.18 8.02
CA ALA A 223 45.58 8.97 7.38
C ALA A 223 45.42 9.15 5.86
N LEU A 224 44.97 10.33 5.41
CA LEU A 224 44.83 10.65 3.98
C LEU A 224 46.18 10.75 3.26
N SER A 225 47.23 11.27 3.90
CA SER A 225 48.55 11.37 3.27
C SER A 225 49.20 10.00 3.05
N LEU A 226 49.01 9.04 3.96
CA LEU A 226 49.49 7.65 3.80
C LEU A 226 48.82 6.92 2.61
N VAL A 227 47.53 7.13 2.40
CA VAL A 227 46.79 6.54 1.26
C VAL A 227 47.27 7.13 -0.08
N VAL A 228 47.54 8.43 -0.12
CA VAL A 228 48.04 9.10 -1.33
C VAL A 228 49.48 8.68 -1.66
N MET A 229 50.34 8.51 -0.66
CA MET A 229 51.72 8.03 -0.88
C MET A 229 51.74 6.58 -1.39
N ASN A 230 50.91 5.68 -0.84
CA ASN A 230 50.85 4.29 -1.32
C ASN A 230 50.33 4.17 -2.76
N ARG A 231 49.42 5.06 -3.19
CA ARG A 231 48.96 5.08 -4.60
C ARG A 231 50.03 5.56 -5.58
N LYS A 232 50.86 6.53 -5.20
CA LYS A 232 51.95 7.03 -6.08
C LYS A 232 53.07 6.00 -6.28
N VAL A 233 53.45 5.27 -5.23
CA VAL A 233 54.51 4.23 -5.32
C VAL A 233 54.10 3.07 -6.24
N ILE A 234 52.81 2.69 -6.24
CA ILE A 234 52.30 1.63 -7.12
C ILE A 234 52.26 2.10 -8.58
N LEU A 235 51.89 3.36 -8.84
CA LEU A 235 51.80 3.90 -10.20
C LEU A 235 53.18 4.14 -10.84
N GLU A 236 54.22 4.49 -10.08
CA GLU A 236 55.57 4.60 -10.64
C GLU A 236 56.23 3.24 -10.94
N LYS A 237 55.86 2.17 -10.22
CA LYS A 237 56.32 0.80 -10.54
C LYS A 237 55.70 0.21 -11.79
N ILE A 238 54.58 0.74 -12.27
CA ILE A 238 53.89 0.27 -13.49
C ILE A 238 54.39 1.00 -14.75
N LYS A 239 55.16 2.09 -14.59
CA LYS A 239 55.68 2.90 -15.71
C LYS A 239 57.19 2.70 -16.01
N LYS A 240 57.85 1.72 -15.40
CA LYS A 240 59.23 1.32 -15.75
C LYS A 240 59.26 -0.08 -16.34
#